data_AF-A0A1Y4DGF2-F1
#
_entry.id   AF-A0A1Y4DGF2-F1
#
_cell.length_a   1.000
_cell.length_b   1.000
_cell.length_c   1.000
_cell.angle_alpha   90.00
_cell.angle_beta   90.00
_cell.angle_gamma   90.00
#
_symmetry.space_group_name_H-M   'P 1'
#
loop_
_entity.id
_entity.type
_entity.pdbx_description
1 polymer ?
#
loop_
_entity_poly.entity_id
_entity_poly.type
_entity_poly.pdbx_seq_one_letter_code
_entity_poly.pdbx_strand_id
1 'polypeptide(L)'
;MELCAHSRFRLEKKEDGPELTNDYLFLLMTNNSLLCDIGPVIEHISDQDWKKRFLLKLDELKEMAFEAELVFRGSSAKALGAFFTDYASLLMSIYQYQIMLNCLKEDCRSFLHSLEEAATTVGEKEQRAVLHEAEDKLLNSYDELSFHVAARIKGQCGSSWLS
;
A
#
# COMPACT_ATOMS: atom_id res chain seq x y z
N MET A 1 -10.92 10.86 -2.87
CA MET A 1 -10.34 9.82 -1.98
C MET A 1 -8.84 9.93 -2.14
N GLU A 2 -8.18 10.66 -1.25
CA GLU A 2 -6.81 11.14 -1.48
C GLU A 2 -5.71 10.14 -1.12
N LEU A 3 -6.10 8.98 -0.56
CA LEU A 3 -5.22 7.96 0.00
C LEU A 3 -4.22 7.34 -0.99
N CYS A 4 -4.56 7.30 -2.28
CA CYS A 4 -3.68 6.77 -3.35
C CYS A 4 -3.25 7.87 -4.34
N ALA A 5 -4.05 8.93 -4.49
CA ALA A 5 -3.83 9.97 -5.51
C ALA A 5 -2.45 10.67 -5.38
N HIS A 6 -2.01 10.94 -4.15
CA HIS A 6 -0.75 11.65 -3.89
C HIS A 6 0.50 10.79 -4.08
N SER A 7 0.38 9.48 -3.94
CA SER A 7 1.49 8.52 -4.01
C SER A 7 1.54 7.75 -5.33
N ARG A 8 0.52 7.87 -6.19
CA ARG A 8 0.41 7.16 -7.48
C ARG A 8 1.67 7.21 -8.33
N PHE A 9 2.28 8.40 -8.48
CA PHE A 9 3.50 8.56 -9.29
C PHE A 9 4.68 7.73 -8.78
N ARG A 10 4.72 7.41 -7.48
CA ARG A 10 5.72 6.51 -6.90
C ARG A 10 5.37 5.06 -7.16
N LEU A 11 4.11 4.67 -6.98
CA LEU A 11 3.63 3.29 -7.17
C LEU A 11 3.80 2.81 -8.62
N GLU A 12 3.69 3.73 -9.59
CA GLU A 12 3.88 3.42 -11.02
C GLU A 12 5.36 3.33 -11.43
N LYS A 13 6.27 3.89 -10.62
CA LYS A 13 7.70 3.90 -10.92
C LYS A 13 8.35 2.65 -10.34
N LYS A 14 8.60 1.65 -11.19
CA LYS A 14 9.34 0.43 -10.82
C LYS A 14 10.81 0.57 -11.18
N GLU A 15 11.71 0.29 -10.25
CA GLU A 15 13.14 0.21 -10.53
C GLU A 15 13.62 -1.25 -10.65
N ASP A 16 14.69 -1.48 -11.41
CA ASP A 16 15.26 -2.82 -11.63
C ASP A 16 16.12 -3.32 -10.45
N GLY A 17 16.46 -2.45 -9.49
CA GLY A 17 17.24 -2.77 -8.29
C GLY A 17 16.43 -2.72 -6.98
N PRO A 18 17.07 -2.97 -5.83
CA PRO A 18 16.43 -2.88 -4.53
C PRO A 18 15.81 -1.50 -4.28
N GLU A 19 14.57 -1.46 -3.78
CA GLU A 19 13.81 -0.22 -3.56
C GLU A 19 14.25 0.43 -2.24
N LEU A 20 15.42 1.07 -2.23
CA LEU A 20 16.04 1.64 -1.02
C LEU A 20 15.25 2.78 -0.37
N THR A 21 14.22 3.29 -1.04
CA THR A 21 13.34 4.38 -0.56
C THR A 21 11.93 3.89 -0.18
N ASN A 22 11.80 2.59 0.10
CA ASN A 22 10.56 1.95 0.54
C ASN A 22 9.97 2.57 1.82
N ASP A 23 10.81 3.04 2.74
CA ASP A 23 10.41 3.78 3.93
C ASP A 23 9.69 5.09 3.59
N TYR A 24 10.20 5.84 2.63
CA TYR A 24 9.58 7.06 2.14
C TYR A 24 8.22 6.80 1.48
N LEU A 25 8.08 5.69 0.73
CA LEU A 25 6.78 5.27 0.20
C LEU A 25 5.78 5.01 1.34
N PHE A 26 6.20 4.29 2.39
CA PHE A 26 5.35 4.06 3.57
C PHE A 26 4.86 5.36 4.21
N LEU A 27 5.76 6.33 4.38
CA LEU A 27 5.41 7.64 4.94
C LEU A 27 4.41 8.38 4.06
N LEU A 28 4.57 8.37 2.73
CA LEU A 28 3.59 8.97 1.81
C LEU A 28 2.21 8.33 1.92
N MET A 29 2.15 7.00 2.05
CA MET A 29 0.90 6.27 2.18
C MET A 29 0.22 6.56 3.53
N THR A 30 0.99 6.60 4.61
CA THR A 30 0.46 6.78 5.97
C THR A 30 0.22 8.24 6.36
N ASN A 31 0.66 9.23 5.56
CA ASN A 31 0.51 10.66 5.85
C ASN A 31 -0.91 11.19 5.60
N ASN A 32 -1.89 10.62 6.31
CA ASN A 32 -3.29 11.02 6.28
C ASN A 32 -3.93 10.77 7.64
N SER A 33 -5.06 11.41 7.93
CA SER A 33 -5.70 11.36 9.25
C SER A 33 -6.16 9.98 9.70
N LEU A 34 -6.30 9.02 8.78
CA LEU A 34 -6.70 7.65 9.11
C LEU A 34 -5.52 6.79 9.57
N LEU A 35 -4.31 7.07 9.05
CA LEU A 35 -3.14 6.18 9.15
C LEU A 35 -1.89 6.85 9.74
N CYS A 36 -1.92 8.15 10.05
CA CYS A 36 -0.72 8.88 10.49
C CYS A 36 -0.14 8.36 11.81
N ASP A 37 -0.96 7.71 12.63
CA ASP A 37 -0.56 7.08 13.90
C ASP A 37 0.35 5.87 13.72
N ILE A 38 0.27 5.17 12.57
CA ILE A 38 1.13 4.01 12.27
C ILE A 38 2.38 4.37 11.48
N GLY A 39 2.51 5.59 10.96
CA GLY A 39 3.68 6.05 10.18
C GLY A 39 5.04 5.72 10.84
N PRO A 40 5.23 5.96 12.15
CA PRO A 40 6.51 5.70 12.82
C PRO A 40 6.94 4.22 12.87
N VAL A 41 6.06 3.25 12.60
CA VAL A 41 6.41 1.81 12.67
C VAL A 41 7.58 1.46 11.73
N ILE A 42 7.71 2.17 10.61
CA ILE A 42 8.72 1.88 9.60
C ILE A 42 10.15 2.15 10.08
N GLU A 43 10.31 3.06 11.05
CA GLU A 43 11.58 3.35 11.72
C GLU A 43 11.80 2.46 12.97
N HIS A 44 10.73 1.83 13.47
CA HIS A 44 10.70 1.03 14.70
C HIS A 44 10.29 -0.43 14.47
N ILE A 45 10.71 -1.02 13.35
CA ILE A 45 10.27 -2.35 12.89
C ILE A 45 10.46 -3.49 13.91
N SER A 46 11.51 -3.42 14.73
CA SER A 46 11.81 -4.43 15.74
C SER A 46 11.00 -4.25 17.04
N ASP A 47 10.36 -3.09 17.22
CA ASP A 47 9.58 -2.76 18.41
C ASP A 47 8.20 -3.45 18.36
N GLN A 48 7.90 -4.24 19.40
CA GLN A 48 6.67 -5.03 19.45
C GLN A 48 5.42 -4.18 19.65
N ASP A 49 5.51 -3.05 20.35
CA ASP A 49 4.37 -2.16 20.57
C ASP A 49 4.00 -1.44 19.28
N TRP A 50 4.99 -0.94 18.54
CA TRP A 50 4.78 -0.37 17.21
C TRP A 50 4.23 -1.39 16.22
N LYS A 51 4.79 -2.60 16.18
CA LYS A 51 4.28 -3.69 15.35
C LYS A 51 2.83 -4.03 15.68
N LYS A 52 2.47 -4.11 16.96
CA LYS A 52 1.09 -4.39 17.39
C LYS A 52 0.13 -3.30 16.91
N ARG A 53 0.48 -2.03 17.08
CA ARG A 53 -0.35 -0.89 16.60
C ARG A 53 -0.57 -0.95 15.09
N PHE A 54 0.49 -1.23 14.34
CA PHE A 54 0.42 -1.39 12.89
C PHE A 54 -0.53 -2.51 12.49
N LEU A 55 -0.40 -3.71 13.08
CA LEU A 55 -1.25 -4.85 12.76
C LEU A 55 -2.73 -4.58 13.08
N LEU A 56 -3.03 -3.95 14.21
CA LEU A 56 -4.39 -3.54 14.55
C LEU A 56 -4.98 -2.58 13.52
N LYS A 57 -4.19 -1.61 13.04
CA LYS A 57 -4.63 -0.68 11.99
C LYS A 57 -4.90 -1.37 10.66
N LEU A 58 -4.11 -2.39 10.30
CA LEU A 58 -4.39 -3.20 9.11
C LEU A 58 -5.69 -3.99 9.25
N ASP A 59 -6.01 -4.46 10.45
CA ASP A 59 -7.26 -5.15 10.71
C ASP A 59 -8.45 -4.17 10.68
N GLU A 60 -8.31 -2.94 11.20
CA GLU A 60 -9.30 -1.87 11.03
C GLU A 60 -9.59 -1.58 9.54
N LEU A 61 -8.57 -1.55 8.68
CA LEU A 61 -8.75 -1.39 7.23
C LEU A 61 -9.56 -2.55 6.61
N LYS A 62 -9.30 -3.79 7.04
CA LYS A 62 -10.05 -4.96 6.57
C LYS A 62 -11.48 -4.99 7.11
N GLU A 63 -11.70 -4.53 8.33
CA GLU A 63 -13.04 -4.36 8.89
C GLU A 63 -13.83 -3.34 8.07
N MET A 64 -13.24 -2.19 7.73
CA MET A 64 -13.87 -1.21 6.84
C MET A 64 -14.17 -1.79 5.44
N ALA A 65 -13.30 -2.66 4.91
CA ALA A 65 -13.58 -3.37 3.66
C ALA A 65 -14.82 -4.26 3.77
N PHE A 66 -14.92 -5.05 4.84
CA PHE A 66 -16.05 -5.91 5.12
C PHE A 66 -17.34 -5.12 5.35
N GLU A 67 -17.27 -4.05 6.14
CA GLU A 67 -18.41 -3.15 6.39
C GLU A 67 -18.91 -2.48 5.11
N ALA A 68 -18.00 -2.06 4.22
CA ALA A 68 -18.37 -1.47 2.94
C ALA A 68 -19.22 -2.42 2.10
N GLU A 69 -18.88 -3.71 2.05
CA GLU A 69 -19.64 -4.72 1.31
C GLU A 69 -20.97 -5.10 1.99
N LEU A 70 -21.04 -5.02 3.32
CA LEU A 70 -22.25 -5.32 4.09
C LEU A 70 -23.28 -4.19 4.01
N VAL A 71 -22.83 -2.95 4.17
CA VAL A 71 -23.69 -1.76 4.27
C VAL A 71 -24.14 -1.27 2.90
N PHE A 72 -23.23 -1.28 1.92
CA PHE A 72 -23.52 -0.80 0.57
C PHE A 72 -23.86 -1.95 -0.38
N ARG A 73 -24.56 -1.65 -1.47
CA ARG A 73 -24.94 -2.64 -2.49
C ARG A 73 -24.32 -2.30 -3.84
N GLY A 74 -24.09 -3.34 -4.64
CA GLY A 74 -23.66 -3.22 -6.04
C GLY A 74 -22.14 -3.12 -6.23
N SER A 75 -21.73 -2.81 -7.45
CA SER A 75 -20.32 -2.79 -7.86
C SER A 75 -19.49 -1.77 -7.11
N SER A 76 -20.06 -0.62 -6.74
CA SER A 76 -19.34 0.41 -5.97
C SER A 76 -18.95 -0.06 -4.56
N ALA A 77 -19.78 -0.90 -3.93
CA ALA A 77 -19.49 -1.48 -2.62
C ALA A 77 -18.29 -2.43 -2.70
N LYS A 78 -18.30 -3.32 -3.70
CA LYS A 78 -17.21 -4.25 -3.98
C LYS A 78 -15.90 -3.53 -4.32
N ALA A 79 -15.98 -2.48 -5.15
CA ALA A 79 -14.80 -1.68 -5.51
C ALA A 79 -14.19 -0.98 -4.28
N LEU A 80 -15.03 -0.48 -3.37
CA LEU A 80 -14.57 0.14 -2.12
C LEU A 80 -13.95 -0.90 -1.16
N GLY A 81 -14.56 -2.07 -1.02
CA GLY A 81 -14.01 -3.17 -0.22
C GLY A 81 -12.67 -3.68 -0.74
N ALA A 82 -12.56 -3.87 -2.06
CA ALA A 82 -11.31 -4.25 -2.72
C ALA A 82 -10.22 -3.19 -2.48
N PHE A 83 -10.54 -1.90 -2.63
CA PHE A 83 -9.58 -0.83 -2.37
C PHE A 83 -9.01 -0.87 -0.96
N PHE A 84 -9.85 -1.00 0.07
CA PHE A 84 -9.35 -1.10 1.46
C PHE A 84 -8.51 -2.35 1.70
N THR A 85 -8.90 -3.48 1.12
CA THR A 85 -8.16 -4.74 1.24
C THR A 85 -6.79 -4.67 0.59
N ASP A 86 -6.72 -4.11 -0.62
CA ASP A 86 -5.46 -3.92 -1.36
C ASP A 86 -4.57 -2.89 -0.69
N TYR A 87 -5.15 -1.83 -0.10
CA TYR A 87 -4.40 -0.85 0.69
C TYR A 87 -3.72 -1.49 1.90
N ALA A 88 -4.46 -2.27 2.68
CA ALA A 88 -3.92 -3.00 3.83
C ALA A 88 -2.84 -4.00 3.41
N SER A 89 -3.05 -4.69 2.28
CA SER A 89 -2.09 -5.64 1.72
C SER A 89 -0.79 -4.96 1.29
N LEU A 90 -0.88 -3.81 0.61
CA LEU A 90 0.30 -3.05 0.22
C LEU A 90 1.09 -2.54 1.44
N LEU A 91 0.41 -1.97 2.45
CA LEU A 91 1.11 -1.54 3.67
C LEU A 91 1.87 -2.69 4.33
N MET A 92 1.29 -3.90 4.36
CA MET A 92 1.96 -5.10 4.86
C MET A 92 3.17 -5.49 4.00
N SER A 93 3.04 -5.46 2.67
CA SER A 93 4.13 -5.75 1.74
C SER A 93 5.30 -4.76 1.90
N ILE A 94 5.00 -3.46 2.01
CA ILE A 94 6.01 -2.41 2.27
C ILE A 94 6.73 -2.67 3.60
N TYR A 95 5.99 -3.02 4.65
CA TYR A 95 6.56 -3.34 5.96
C TYR A 95 7.47 -4.58 5.92
N GLN A 96 7.03 -5.66 5.27
CA GLN A 96 7.83 -6.88 5.10
C GLN A 96 9.09 -6.63 4.26
N TYR A 97 8.95 -5.87 3.18
CA TYR A 97 10.08 -5.50 2.34
C TYR A 97 11.10 -4.64 3.12
N GLN A 98 10.64 -3.75 4.00
CA GLN A 98 11.53 -2.96 4.85
C GLN A 98 12.33 -3.82 5.84
N ILE A 99 11.73 -4.89 6.40
CA ILE A 99 12.46 -5.86 7.22
C ILE A 99 13.61 -6.47 6.40
N MET A 100 13.34 -6.93 5.18
CA MET A 100 14.35 -7.51 4.30
C MET A 100 15.44 -6.48 3.96
N LEU A 101 15.09 -5.23 3.65
CA LEU A 101 16.07 -4.18 3.39
C LEU A 101 16.96 -3.90 4.61
N ASN A 102 16.43 -4.00 5.82
CA ASN A 102 17.23 -3.84 7.04
C ASN A 102 18.24 -5.00 7.17
N CYS A 103 17.83 -6.25 6.93
CA CYS A 103 18.75 -7.39 6.88
C CYS A 103 19.83 -7.20 5.80
N LEU A 104 19.45 -6.76 4.60
CA LEU A 104 20.38 -6.48 3.51
C LEU A 104 21.42 -5.42 3.90
N LYS A 105 20.99 -4.34 4.58
CA LYS A 105 21.88 -3.28 5.07
C LYS A 105 22.83 -3.80 6.15
N GLU A 106 22.38 -4.69 7.02
CA GLU A 106 23.20 -5.33 8.05
C GLU A 106 24.24 -6.27 7.42
N ASP A 107 23.86 -7.07 6.42
CA ASP A 107 24.78 -7.97 5.70
C ASP A 107 25.88 -7.20 4.97
N CYS A 108 25.51 -6.14 4.22
CA CYS A 108 26.47 -5.28 3.53
C CYS A 108 27.48 -4.65 4.51
N ARG A 109 27.02 -4.24 5.70
CA ARG A 109 27.88 -3.65 6.74
C ARG A 109 28.79 -4.67 7.42
N SER A 110 28.28 -5.88 7.68
CA SER A 110 28.95 -6.88 8.51
C SER A 110 29.94 -7.73 7.72
N PHE A 111 29.65 -8.03 6.46
CA PHE A 111 30.43 -8.96 5.64
C PHE A 111 31.15 -8.29 4.47
N LEU A 112 31.04 -6.96 4.33
CA LEU A 112 31.60 -6.19 3.20
C LEU A 112 31.17 -6.73 1.83
N HIS A 113 30.04 -7.42 1.76
CA HIS A 113 29.45 -7.89 0.50
C HIS A 113 29.02 -6.71 -0.35
N SER A 114 29.07 -6.89 -1.67
CA SER A 114 28.40 -5.96 -2.58
C SER A 114 26.88 -6.01 -2.38
N LEU A 115 26.20 -4.91 -2.73
CA LEU A 115 24.73 -4.83 -2.66
C LEU A 115 24.06 -5.95 -3.47
N GLU A 116 24.64 -6.31 -4.61
CA GLU A 116 24.10 -7.35 -5.52
C GLU A 116 24.21 -8.75 -4.91
N GLU A 117 25.35 -9.09 -4.29
CA GLU A 117 25.55 -10.37 -3.60
C GLU A 117 24.62 -10.50 -2.39
N ALA A 118 24.50 -9.43 -1.59
CA ALA A 118 23.60 -9.40 -0.44
C ALA A 118 22.13 -9.54 -0.87
N ALA A 119 21.70 -8.78 -1.90
CA ALA A 119 20.36 -8.84 -2.46
C ALA A 119 20.00 -10.25 -2.96
N THR A 120 20.94 -10.92 -3.63
CA THR A 120 20.77 -12.30 -4.09
C THR A 120 20.62 -13.27 -2.92
N THR A 121 21.43 -13.09 -1.87
CA THR A 121 21.43 -13.97 -0.68
C THR A 121 20.11 -13.90 0.09
N VAL A 122 19.51 -12.71 0.19
CA VAL A 122 18.24 -12.51 0.94
C VAL A 122 16.99 -12.72 0.08
N GLY A 123 17.13 -13.11 -1.19
CA GLY A 123 15.99 -13.28 -2.11
C GLY A 123 15.24 -11.97 -2.36
N GLU A 124 15.96 -10.85 -2.45
CA GLU A 124 15.40 -9.50 -2.59
C GLU A 124 14.47 -9.41 -3.80
N LYS A 125 14.87 -9.99 -4.93
CA LYS A 125 14.16 -9.87 -6.21
C LYS A 125 12.76 -10.47 -6.13
N GLU A 126 12.62 -11.61 -5.48
CA GLU A 126 11.33 -12.27 -5.26
C GLU A 126 10.44 -11.43 -4.34
N GLN A 127 11.00 -10.85 -3.28
CA GLN A 127 10.26 -9.96 -2.38
C GLN A 127 9.83 -8.66 -3.05
N ARG A 128 10.68 -8.10 -3.93
CA ARG A 128 10.33 -6.91 -4.73
C ARG A 128 9.22 -7.20 -5.73
N ALA A 129 9.20 -8.38 -6.34
CA ALA A 129 8.08 -8.78 -7.20
C ALA A 129 6.76 -8.82 -6.42
N VAL A 130 6.76 -9.33 -5.18
CA VAL A 130 5.57 -9.33 -4.30
C VAL A 130 5.14 -7.90 -3.94
N LEU A 131 6.09 -7.01 -3.64
CA LEU A 131 5.81 -5.59 -3.41
C LEU A 131 5.16 -4.96 -4.65
N HIS A 132 5.76 -5.13 -5.83
CA HIS A 132 5.23 -4.58 -7.08
C HIS A 132 3.83 -5.09 -7.41
N GLU A 133 3.55 -6.38 -7.16
CA GLU A 133 2.21 -6.94 -7.36
C GLU A 133 1.18 -6.27 -6.43
N ALA A 134 1.54 -5.99 -5.18
CA ALA A 134 0.67 -5.30 -4.24
C ALA A 134 0.42 -3.84 -4.64
N GLU A 135 1.44 -3.16 -5.16
CA GLU A 135 1.30 -1.80 -5.71
C GLU A 135 0.34 -1.78 -6.90
N ASP A 136 0.49 -2.74 -7.83
CA ASP A 136 -0.35 -2.85 -9.01
C ASP A 136 -1.81 -3.17 -8.64
N LYS A 137 -2.04 -4.05 -7.65
CA LYS A 137 -3.37 -4.34 -7.12
C LYS A 137 -4.04 -3.08 -6.57
N LEU A 138 -3.32 -2.29 -5.75
CA LEU A 138 -3.87 -1.06 -5.20
C LEU A 138 -4.21 -0.03 -6.30
N LEU A 139 -3.35 0.13 -7.31
CA LEU A 139 -3.63 1.03 -8.43
C LEU A 139 -4.88 0.60 -9.18
N ASN A 140 -5.02 -0.70 -9.47
CA ASN A 140 -6.18 -1.25 -10.16
C ASN A 140 -7.48 -1.06 -9.36
N SER A 141 -7.49 -1.35 -8.06
CA SER A 141 -8.70 -1.15 -7.24
C SER A 141 -9.03 0.32 -7.02
N TYR A 142 -8.03 1.20 -6.96
CA TYR A 142 -8.24 2.64 -6.94
C TYR A 142 -8.88 3.17 -8.23
N ASP A 143 -8.42 2.68 -9.39
CA ASP A 143 -8.97 3.06 -10.70
C ASP A 143 -10.42 2.58 -10.87
N GLU A 144 -10.70 1.33 -10.47
CA GLU A 144 -12.06 0.77 -10.47
C GLU A 144 -12.99 1.58 -9.57
N LEU A 145 -12.55 1.90 -8.35
CA LEU A 145 -13.31 2.72 -7.41
C LEU A 145 -13.58 4.13 -7.95
N SER A 146 -12.55 4.76 -8.54
CA SER A 146 -12.65 6.08 -9.16
C SER A 146 -13.65 6.09 -10.33
N PHE A 147 -13.66 5.03 -11.14
CA PHE A 147 -14.64 4.83 -12.21
C PHE A 147 -16.07 4.78 -11.66
N HIS A 148 -16.33 3.96 -10.63
CA HIS A 148 -17.67 3.84 -10.02
C HIS A 148 -18.13 5.16 -9.38
N VAL A 149 -17.24 5.87 -8.70
CA VAL A 149 -17.55 7.19 -8.11
C VAL A 149 -17.91 8.20 -9.21
N ALA A 150 -17.12 8.27 -10.28
CA ALA A 150 -17.39 9.16 -11.41
C ALA A 150 -18.70 8.83 -12.12
N ALA A 151 -18.99 7.54 -12.33
CA ALA A 151 -20.25 7.07 -12.93
C ALA A 151 -21.46 7.48 -12.08
N ARG A 152 -21.34 7.35 -10.74
CA ARG A 152 -22.40 7.74 -9.80
C ARG A 152 -22.64 9.25 -9.81
N ILE A 153 -21.59 10.06 -9.83
CA ILE A 153 -21.69 11.52 -9.94
C ILE A 153 -22.41 11.90 -11.25
N LYS A 154 -22.02 11.31 -12.39
CA LYS A 154 -22.68 11.57 -13.68
C LYS A 154 -24.16 11.19 -13.66
N GLY A 155 -24.51 10.06 -13.06
CA GLY A 155 -25.90 9.64 -12.89
C GLY A 155 -26.73 10.58 -12.01
N GLN A 156 -26.11 11.17 -10.97
CA GLN A 156 -26.75 12.16 -10.08
C GLN A 156 -26.87 13.55 -10.69
N CYS A 157 -25.92 13.96 -11.54
CA CYS A 157 -25.93 15.26 -12.20
C CYS A 157 -26.97 15.39 -13.32
N GLY A 158 -27.55 14.28 -13.79
CA GLY A 158 -28.69 14.28 -14.70
C GLY A 158 -28.39 14.83 -16.10
N SER A 159 -28.84 14.09 -17.10
CA SER A 159 -29.09 14.55 -18.46
C SER A 159 -30.12 15.69 -18.47
N SER A 160 -29.74 16.90 -18.05
CA SER A 160 -30.62 18.07 -17.96
C SER A 160 -30.31 19.16 -18.99
N TRP A 161 -29.61 18.83 -20.08
CA TRP A 161 -29.26 19.78 -21.14
C TRP A 161 -29.40 19.22 -22.56
N LEU A 162 -30.46 18.45 -22.84
CA LEU A 162 -30.91 18.19 -24.21
C LEU A 162 -32.44 18.06 -24.23
N SER A 163 -33.10 19.22 -24.20
CA SER A 163 -34.50 19.41 -24.61
C SER A 163 -34.62 20.81 -25.19
#